data_AF-A0A815LQ76-F1
#
_entry.id   AF-A0A815LQ76-F1
#
_cell.length_a   1.000
_cell.length_b   1.000
_cell.length_c   1.000
_cell.angle_alpha   90.00
_cell.angle_beta   90.00
_cell.angle_gamma   90.00
#
_symmetry.space_group_name_H-M   'P 1'
#
loop_
_entity.id
_entity.type
_entity.pdbx_description
1 polymer ?
#
loop_
_entity_poly.entity_id
_entity_poly.type
_entity_poly.pdbx_seq_one_letter_code
_entity_poly.pdbx_strand_id
1 'polypeptide(L)'
;MIDGFFGGCTPLDAVLASTFDCLYNESCLEMLVDYFPQLSSTDLAWTNPLSVSSQKTQSLKNILPKLFVENWSTNISYSKYFIQCAPVSCTYTETDQISLFYTISLFLSIYGGLCIILRSTALCLIYVWMKLKRYSINNNNNINIGIYFEYNEKR
;
A
#
# COMPACT_ATOMS: atom_id res chain seq x y z
N MET A 1 5.07 33.56 4.68
CA MET A 1 4.23 32.93 3.62
C MET A 1 4.66 33.56 2.31
N ILE A 2 4.97 32.74 1.31
CA ILE A 2 5.41 33.22 0.00
C ILE A 2 4.15 33.41 -0.83
N ASP A 3 3.94 34.63 -1.34
CA ASP A 3 2.76 34.93 -2.15
C ASP A 3 2.77 34.04 -3.40
N GLY A 4 1.66 33.32 -3.59
CA GLY A 4 1.49 32.39 -4.71
C GLY A 4 1.91 30.95 -4.46
N PHE A 5 2.45 30.59 -3.28
CA PHE A 5 2.71 29.19 -2.95
C PHE A 5 1.80 28.70 -1.83
N PHE A 6 0.94 27.74 -2.15
CA PHE A 6 -0.06 27.17 -1.24
C PHE A 6 0.25 25.71 -0.91
N GLY A 7 0.30 25.40 0.38
CA GLY A 7 0.39 24.03 0.88
C GLY A 7 -1.00 23.39 0.92
N GLY A 8 -1.18 22.28 0.21
CA GLY A 8 -2.39 21.46 0.21
C GLY A 8 -2.18 20.13 0.93
N CYS A 9 -3.28 19.43 1.25
CA CYS A 9 -3.22 18.07 1.79
C CYS A 9 -2.70 17.05 0.75
N THR A 10 -2.88 17.35 -0.54
CA THR A 10 -2.31 16.57 -1.64
C THR A 10 -1.39 17.46 -2.49
N PRO A 11 -0.36 16.88 -3.13
CA PRO A 11 0.52 17.65 -4.02
C PRO A 11 -0.24 18.27 -5.20
N LEU A 12 -1.31 17.61 -5.66
CA LEU A 12 -2.16 18.11 -6.74
C LEU A 12 -2.96 19.35 -6.32
N ASP A 13 -3.58 19.31 -5.13
CA ASP A 13 -4.33 20.47 -4.60
C ASP A 13 -3.40 21.64 -4.30
N ALA A 14 -2.21 21.36 -3.76
CA ALA A 14 -1.18 22.36 -3.52
C ALA A 14 -0.77 23.07 -4.82
N VAL A 15 -0.53 22.29 -5.88
CA VAL A 15 -0.14 22.81 -7.21
C VAL A 15 -1.27 23.61 -7.86
N LEU A 16 -2.51 23.12 -7.80
CA LEU A 16 -3.67 23.80 -8.39
C LEU A 16 -4.00 25.12 -7.70
N ALA A 17 -3.78 25.21 -6.38
CA ALA A 17 -3.99 26.44 -5.62
C ALA A 17 -2.83 27.43 -5.74
N SER A 18 -1.65 26.98 -6.17
CA SER A 18 -0.45 27.81 -6.28
C SER A 18 -0.36 28.53 -7.63
N THR A 19 0.20 29.74 -7.60
CA THR A 19 0.59 30.52 -8.78
C THR A 19 2.11 30.50 -8.93
N PHE A 20 2.60 30.02 -10.06
CA PHE A 20 4.04 29.81 -10.30
C PHE A 20 4.84 31.09 -10.61
N ASP A 21 4.26 32.27 -10.40
CA ASP A 21 4.92 33.57 -10.64
C ASP A 21 6.20 33.75 -9.82
N CYS A 22 6.23 33.23 -8.59
CA CYS A 22 7.40 33.29 -7.71
C CYS A 22 8.64 32.60 -8.30
N LEU A 23 8.46 31.54 -9.10
CA LEU A 23 9.58 30.83 -9.71
C LEU A 23 10.36 31.74 -10.69
N TYR A 24 9.71 32.74 -11.27
CA TYR A 24 10.31 33.66 -12.23
C TYR A 24 11.01 34.88 -11.60
N ASN A 25 11.00 35.01 -10.27
CA ASN A 25 11.62 36.11 -9.54
C ASN A 25 12.73 35.61 -8.62
N GLU A 26 13.96 36.08 -8.85
CA GLU A 26 15.16 35.67 -8.11
C GLU A 26 15.01 35.90 -6.60
N SER A 27 14.48 37.05 -6.17
CA SER A 27 14.28 37.34 -4.75
C SER A 27 13.21 36.47 -4.09
N CYS A 28 12.20 36.05 -4.86
CA CYS A 28 11.15 35.16 -4.35
C CYS A 28 11.65 33.72 -4.22
N LEU A 29 12.48 33.29 -5.17
CA LEU A 29 13.09 31.97 -5.18
C LEU A 29 14.09 31.77 -4.03
N GLU A 30 14.88 32.79 -3.67
CA GLU A 30 15.74 32.76 -2.49
C GLU A 30 14.93 32.56 -1.21
N MET A 31 13.82 33.30 -1.05
CA MET A 31 12.90 33.08 0.07
C MET A 31 12.32 31.66 0.05
N LEU A 32 11.98 31.11 -1.11
CA LEU A 32 11.46 29.74 -1.22
C LEU A 32 12.45 28.68 -0.74
N VAL A 33 13.72 28.83 -1.10
CA VAL A 33 14.79 27.91 -0.64
C VAL A 33 15.00 28.03 0.88
N ASP A 34 14.93 29.25 1.43
CA ASP A 34 15.04 29.46 2.88
C ASP A 34 13.87 28.85 3.67
N TYR A 35 12.64 28.93 3.12
CA TYR A 35 11.45 28.34 3.74
C TYR A 35 11.44 26.81 3.69
N PHE A 36 12.07 26.21 2.68
CA PHE A 36 12.13 24.77 2.49
C PHE A 36 13.59 24.29 2.51
N PRO A 37 14.19 24.12 3.70
CA PRO A 37 15.58 23.71 3.83
C PRO A 37 15.86 22.33 3.24
N GLN A 38 14.84 21.50 2.96
CA GLN A 38 15.02 20.26 2.19
C GLN A 38 15.36 20.48 0.70
N LEU A 39 15.15 21.67 0.15
CA LEU A 39 15.55 22.03 -1.23
C LEU A 39 17.05 22.36 -1.31
N SER A 40 17.67 22.76 -0.19
CA SER A 40 19.10 23.09 -0.16
C SER A 40 20.00 21.85 -0.04
N SER A 41 19.47 20.74 0.48
CA SER A 41 20.18 19.46 0.64
C SER A 41 20.09 18.54 -0.58
N THR A 42 19.23 18.86 -1.55
CA THR A 42 19.43 18.35 -2.89
C THR A 42 20.58 19.13 -3.49
N ASP A 43 21.76 18.52 -3.52
CA ASP A 43 22.68 18.76 -4.63
C ASP A 43 21.81 18.69 -5.89
N LEU A 44 21.46 19.86 -6.44
CA LEU A 44 20.93 20.00 -7.80
C LEU A 44 22.07 19.68 -8.77
N ALA A 45 22.81 18.61 -8.52
CA ALA A 45 23.47 17.84 -9.53
C ALA A 45 22.34 17.19 -10.33
N TRP A 46 21.80 17.95 -11.28
CA TRP A 46 21.04 17.46 -12.41
C TRP A 46 21.94 16.45 -13.14
N THR A 47 22.08 15.24 -12.60
CA THR A 47 22.88 14.16 -13.16
C THR A 47 22.01 13.46 -14.19
N ASN A 48 21.81 14.21 -15.27
CA ASN A 48 21.69 13.79 -16.66
C ASN A 48 21.08 14.98 -17.41
N PRO A 49 21.88 16.03 -17.73
CA PRO A 49 21.47 16.87 -18.84
C PRO A 49 21.52 15.96 -20.06
N LEU A 50 20.36 15.66 -20.65
CA LEU A 50 20.32 15.34 -22.06
C LEU A 50 21.07 16.46 -22.78
N SER A 51 22.34 16.22 -23.08
CA SER A 51 23.18 16.95 -24.04
C SER A 51 22.74 18.39 -24.33
N VAL A 52 22.67 19.26 -23.31
CA VAL A 52 22.65 20.71 -23.55
C VAL A 52 24.09 21.09 -23.70
N SER A 53 24.57 20.87 -24.93
CA SER A 53 25.80 21.44 -25.46
C SER A 53 25.97 22.87 -24.94
N SER A 54 27.06 23.07 -24.19
CA SER A 54 27.76 24.33 -24.00
C SER A 54 26.93 25.61 -24.08
N GLN A 55 26.30 26.02 -22.98
CA GLN A 55 26.14 27.46 -22.73
C GLN A 55 26.02 27.78 -21.24
N LYS A 56 27.19 27.79 -20.60
CA LYS A 56 27.45 28.50 -19.35
C LYS A 56 27.31 30.01 -19.64
N THR A 57 26.11 30.58 -19.48
CA THR A 57 25.74 32.02 -19.34
C THR A 57 24.29 32.28 -19.78
N GLN A 58 23.32 31.66 -19.13
CA GLN A 58 21.93 32.12 -19.23
C GLN A 58 21.40 32.25 -17.81
N SER A 59 20.90 33.44 -17.46
CA SER A 59 20.22 33.69 -16.19
C SER A 59 19.11 32.66 -16.01
N LEU A 60 18.90 32.22 -14.76
CA LEU A 60 17.88 31.24 -14.39
C LEU A 60 16.52 31.54 -15.07
N LYS A 61 16.19 32.84 -15.19
CA LYS A 61 15.06 33.42 -15.92
C LYS A 61 14.86 32.91 -17.36
N ASN A 62 15.92 32.53 -18.08
CA ASN A 62 15.86 32.11 -19.49
C ASN A 62 15.70 30.59 -19.68
N ILE A 63 16.10 29.78 -18.69
CA ILE A 63 15.93 28.32 -18.71
C ILE A 63 14.55 27.95 -18.18
N LEU A 64 14.07 28.66 -17.17
CA LEU A 64 12.85 28.36 -16.45
C LEU A 64 11.57 28.28 -17.31
N PRO A 65 11.29 29.23 -18.24
CA PRO A 65 10.11 29.12 -19.10
C PRO A 65 10.15 27.90 -20.03
N LYS A 66 11.36 27.40 -20.38
CA LYS A 66 11.51 26.20 -21.23
C LYS A 66 11.26 24.88 -20.51
N LEU A 67 11.19 24.88 -19.17
CA LEU A 67 10.87 23.71 -18.36
C LEU A 67 9.35 23.52 -18.22
N PHE A 68 8.57 24.57 -18.46
CA PHE A 68 7.12 24.51 -18.44
C PHE A 68 6.57 24.21 -19.83
N VAL A 69 5.48 23.44 -19.87
CA VAL A 69 4.78 23.14 -21.13
C VAL A 69 3.97 24.38 -21.53
N GLU A 70 4.54 25.20 -22.42
CA GLU A 70 3.89 26.42 -22.91
C GLU A 70 2.91 26.16 -24.06
N ASN A 71 3.11 25.07 -24.82
CA ASN A 71 2.32 24.80 -26.02
C ASN A 71 1.84 23.34 -26.07
N TRP A 72 0.52 23.15 -25.98
CA TRP A 72 -0.10 21.85 -26.18
C TRP A 72 -0.15 21.57 -27.68
N SER A 73 0.56 20.53 -28.13
CA SER A 73 0.36 20.04 -29.50
C SER A 73 -1.06 19.48 -29.61
N THR A 74 -1.84 19.93 -30.58
CA THR A 74 -3.21 19.42 -30.84
C THR A 74 -3.21 18.19 -31.75
N ASN A 75 -2.05 17.78 -32.25
CA ASN A 75 -1.87 16.63 -33.14
C ASN A 75 -1.34 15.41 -32.37
N ILE A 76 -1.91 15.13 -31.20
CA ILE A 76 -1.57 13.97 -30.38
C ILE A 76 -2.84 13.15 -30.18
N SER A 77 -2.78 11.87 -30.54
CA SER A 77 -3.86 10.93 -30.27
C SER A 77 -3.82 10.53 -28.80
N TYR A 78 -4.49 11.29 -27.93
CA TYR A 78 -4.59 11.05 -26.49
C TYR A 78 -4.93 9.58 -26.15
N SER A 79 -5.78 8.93 -26.96
CA SER A 79 -6.15 7.54 -26.76
C SER A 79 -4.94 6.57 -26.80
N LYS A 80 -3.94 6.83 -27.65
CA LYS A 80 -2.74 5.98 -27.74
C LYS A 80 -1.81 6.20 -26.55
N TYR A 81 -1.73 7.43 -26.06
CA TYR A 81 -0.94 7.80 -24.89
C TYR A 81 -1.48 7.13 -23.62
N PHE A 82 -2.80 7.20 -23.39
CA PHE A 82 -3.43 6.56 -22.22
C PHE A 82 -3.31 5.03 -22.23
N ILE A 83 -3.39 4.39 -23.39
CA ILE A 83 -3.19 2.92 -23.50
C ILE A 83 -1.75 2.54 -23.12
N GLN A 84 -0.77 3.36 -23.48
CA GLN A 84 0.63 3.09 -23.16
C GLN A 84 0.97 3.35 -21.69
N CYS A 85 0.24 4.27 -21.04
CA CYS A 85 0.37 4.59 -19.61
C CYS A 85 -0.58 3.79 -18.70
N ALA A 86 -1.35 2.85 -19.24
CA ALA A 86 -2.22 1.94 -18.47
C ALA A 86 -1.60 0.54 -18.42
N PRO A 87 -0.60 0.29 -17.56
CA PRO A 87 -0.06 -1.04 -17.37
C PRO A 87 -1.17 -1.99 -16.88
N VAL A 88 -1.20 -3.20 -17.41
CA VAL A 88 -2.18 -4.25 -17.04
C VAL A 88 -2.00 -4.70 -15.58
N SER A 89 -0.85 -4.42 -14.97
CA SER A 89 -0.56 -4.75 -13.58
C SER A 89 0.34 -3.68 -12.97
N CYS A 90 -0.15 -3.04 -11.91
CA CYS A 90 0.65 -2.14 -11.09
C CYS A 90 1.35 -2.95 -10.01
N THR A 91 2.68 -3.00 -10.05
CA THR A 91 3.49 -3.54 -8.96
C THR A 91 3.98 -2.36 -8.13
N TYR A 92 3.41 -2.19 -6.95
CA TYR A 92 3.89 -1.22 -5.98
C TYR A 92 4.99 -1.90 -5.15
N THR A 93 6.19 -1.35 -5.19
CA THR A 93 7.26 -1.74 -4.28
C THR A 93 7.14 -0.84 -3.05
N GLU A 94 6.48 -1.32 -2.00
CA GLU A 94 6.58 -0.68 -0.69
C GLU A 94 8.03 -0.79 -0.22
N THR A 95 8.79 0.30 -0.30
CA THR A 95 10.10 0.42 0.35
C THR A 95 9.91 0.70 1.84
N ASP A 96 9.05 -0.07 2.50
CA ASP A 96 8.93 -0.01 3.95
C ASP A 96 10.12 -0.77 4.53
N GLN A 97 11.02 -0.03 5.17
CA GLN A 97 12.04 -0.62 6.03
C GLN A 97 11.30 -1.37 7.14
N ILE A 98 11.23 -2.69 7.00
CA ILE A 98 10.49 -3.57 7.92
C ILE A 98 11.05 -3.34 9.32
N SER A 99 10.27 -2.65 10.15
CA SER A 99 10.70 -2.29 11.50
C SER A 99 10.83 -3.54 12.36
N LEU A 100 11.85 -3.60 13.22
CA LEU A 100 12.10 -4.75 14.12
C LEU A 100 10.86 -5.10 14.97
N PHE A 101 10.08 -4.09 15.36
CA PHE A 101 8.83 -4.27 16.10
C PHE A 101 7.76 -5.04 15.32
N TYR A 102 7.65 -4.82 14.01
CA TYR A 102 6.71 -5.54 13.15
C TYR A 102 7.05 -7.03 13.07
N THR A 103 8.34 -7.35 12.93
CA THR A 103 8.81 -8.74 12.90
C THR A 103 8.52 -9.46 14.21
N ILE A 104 8.78 -8.81 15.35
CA ILE A 104 8.51 -9.38 16.68
C ILE A 104 7.02 -9.62 16.91
N SER A 105 6.17 -8.66 16.54
CA SER A 105 4.71 -8.81 16.72
C SER A 105 4.15 -9.93 15.86
N LEU A 106 4.70 -10.14 14.67
CA LEU A 106 4.33 -11.23 13.77
C LEU A 106 4.65 -12.59 14.39
N PHE A 107 5.85 -12.77 14.96
CA PHE A 107 6.20 -14.02 15.65
C PHE A 107 5.33 -14.28 16.89
N LEU A 108 5.07 -13.25 17.70
CA LEU A 108 4.17 -13.38 18.86
C LEU A 108 2.75 -13.76 18.43
N SER A 109 2.25 -13.17 17.35
CA SER A 109 0.92 -13.46 16.81
C SER A 109 0.80 -14.90 16.33
N ILE A 110 1.80 -15.39 15.57
CA ILE A 110 1.81 -16.77 15.07
C ILE A 110 1.92 -17.77 16.22
N TYR A 111 2.86 -17.55 17.15
CA TYR A 111 3.05 -18.47 18.27
C TYR A 111 1.83 -18.48 19.20
N GLY A 112 1.29 -17.30 19.52
CA GLY A 112 0.09 -17.16 20.32
C GLY A 112 -1.13 -17.82 19.68
N GLY A 113 -1.37 -17.55 18.39
CA GLY A 113 -2.45 -18.15 17.63
C GLY A 113 -2.33 -19.66 17.53
N LEU A 114 -1.14 -20.18 17.24
CA LEU A 114 -0.89 -21.61 17.12
C LEU A 114 -1.16 -22.34 18.44
N CYS A 115 -0.68 -21.82 19.57
CA CYS A 115 -0.94 -22.41 20.88
C CYS A 115 -2.43 -22.43 21.23
N ILE A 116 -3.16 -21.36 20.92
CA ILE A 116 -4.61 -21.26 21.17
C ILE A 116 -5.37 -22.27 20.31
N ILE A 117 -5.06 -22.35 19.01
CA ILE A 117 -5.70 -23.28 18.07
C ILE A 117 -5.42 -24.72 18.49
N LEU A 118 -4.16 -25.07 18.81
CA LEU A 118 -3.80 -26.44 19.20
C LEU A 118 -4.52 -26.88 20.49
N ARG A 119 -4.65 -25.98 21.46
CA ARG A 119 -5.40 -26.26 22.70
C ARG A 119 -6.90 -26.40 22.42
N SER A 120 -7.44 -25.54 21.56
CA SER A 120 -8.85 -25.58 21.16
C SER A 120 -9.19 -26.88 20.42
N THR A 121 -8.37 -27.29 19.45
CA THR A 121 -8.57 -28.52 18.69
C THR A 121 -8.48 -29.74 19.59
N ALA A 122 -7.53 -29.81 20.52
CA ALA A 122 -7.44 -30.91 21.48
C ALA A 122 -8.70 -31.06 22.34
N LEU A 123 -9.23 -29.96 22.88
CA LEU A 123 -10.47 -29.98 23.67
C LEU A 123 -11.69 -30.36 22.83
N CYS A 124 -11.80 -29.84 21.61
CA CYS A 124 -12.85 -30.21 20.66
C CYS A 124 -12.78 -31.70 20.30
N LEU A 125 -11.59 -32.23 20.02
CA LEU A 125 -11.40 -33.65 19.70
C LEU A 125 -11.86 -34.53 20.85
N ILE A 126 -11.47 -34.24 22.09
CA ILE A 126 -11.91 -35.00 23.28
C ILE A 126 -13.44 -34.93 23.43
N TYR A 127 -14.04 -33.74 23.31
CA TYR A 127 -15.48 -33.57 23.43
C TYR A 127 -16.26 -34.36 22.37
N VAL A 128 -15.83 -34.27 21.10
CA VAL A 128 -16.44 -35.01 19.98
C VAL A 128 -16.29 -36.51 20.20
N TRP A 129 -15.11 -36.97 20.62
CA TRP A 129 -14.86 -38.38 20.89
C TRP A 129 -15.74 -38.93 22.02
N MET A 130 -15.91 -38.17 23.11
CA MET A 130 -16.84 -38.52 24.18
C MET A 130 -18.29 -38.59 23.70
N LYS A 131 -18.73 -37.65 22.84
CA LYS A 131 -20.08 -37.65 22.28
C LYS A 131 -20.32 -38.85 21.35
N LEU A 132 -19.35 -39.18 20.51
CA LEU A 132 -19.40 -40.35 19.62
C LEU A 132 -19.44 -41.66 20.41
N LYS A 133 -18.65 -41.78 21.48
CA LYS A 133 -18.67 -42.96 22.37
C LYS A 133 -20.04 -43.13 23.04
N ARG A 134 -20.65 -42.04 23.54
CA ARG A 134 -22.00 -42.08 24.13
C ARG A 134 -23.07 -42.46 23.11
N TYR A 135 -22.96 -41.97 21.87
CA TYR A 135 -23.86 -42.33 20.78
C TYR A 135 -23.75 -43.82 20.40
N SER A 136 -22.53 -44.34 20.27
CA SER A 136 -22.27 -45.75 19.95
C SER A 136 -22.85 -46.72 21.00
N ILE A 137 -22.67 -46.43 22.30
CA ILE A 137 -23.23 -47.27 23.37
C ILE A 137 -24.77 -47.28 23.34
N ASN A 138 -25.40 -46.12 23.14
CA ASN A 138 -26.86 -46.05 23.09
C ASN A 138 -27.44 -46.81 21.89
N ASN A 139 -26.76 -46.76 20.74
CA ASN A 139 -27.16 -47.51 19.55
C ASN A 139 -27.06 -49.03 19.79
N ASN A 140 -25.98 -49.52 20.40
CA ASN A 140 -25.82 -50.94 20.72
C ASN A 140 -26.87 -51.44 21.72
N ASN A 141 -27.27 -50.61 22.70
CA ASN A 141 -28.33 -50.96 23.65
C ASN A 141 -29.69 -51.05 22.95
N ASN A 142 -30.02 -50.09 22.08
CA ASN A 142 -31.28 -50.09 21.32
C ASN A 142 -31.38 -51.29 20.36
N ILE A 143 -30.26 -51.67 19.71
CA ILE A 143 -30.20 -52.87 18.86
C ILE A 143 -30.44 -54.13 19.70
N ASN A 144 -29.78 -54.25 20.85
CA ASN A 144 -30.01 -55.40 21.74
C ASN A 144 -31.46 -55.48 22.22
N ILE A 145 -32.05 -54.35 22.65
CA ILE A 145 -33.45 -54.30 23.10
C ILE A 145 -34.39 -54.72 21.95
N GLY A 146 -34.17 -54.26 20.72
CA GLY A 146 -34.95 -54.67 19.54
C GLY A 146 -34.90 -56.18 19.29
N ILE A 147 -33.70 -56.78 19.39
CA ILE A 147 -33.52 -58.24 19.24
C ILE A 147 -34.25 -59.02 20.35
N TYR A 148 -34.24 -58.53 21.59
CA TYR A 148 -34.97 -59.14 22.70
C TYR A 148 -36.49 -59.09 22.52
N PHE A 149 -37.03 -58.01 21.95
CA PHE A 149 -38.46 -57.92 21.63
C PHE A 149 -38.85 -58.88 20.51
N GLU A 150 -38.07 -58.96 19.42
CA GLU A 150 -38.37 -59.87 18.30
C GLU A 150 -38.30 -61.35 18.70
N TYR A 151 -37.43 -61.70 19.66
CA TYR A 151 -37.35 -63.07 20.18
C TYR A 151 -38.53 -63.47 21.07
N ASN A 152 -39.10 -62.51 21.83
CA ASN A 152 -40.27 -62.77 22.66
C ASN A 152 -41.59 -62.76 21.87
N GLU A 153 -41.64 -62.08 20.72
CA GLU A 153 -42.83 -62.07 19.85
C GLU A 153 -42.98 -63.38 19.05
N LYS A 154 -41.90 -64.13 18.80
CA LYS A 154 -41.92 -65.39 18.05
C LYS A 154 -42.12 -66.65 18.92
N ARG A 155 -42.38 -66.51 20.22
CA ARG A 155 -42.57 -67.61 21.17
C ARG A 155 -44.00 -67.65 21.68
#